data_AF-A0A8T3XUI2-F1
#
_entry.id   AF-A0A8T3XUI2-F1
#
_cell.length_a   1.000
_cell.length_b   1.000
_cell.length_c   1.000
_cell.angle_alpha   90.00
_cell.angle_beta   90.00
_cell.angle_gamma   90.00
#
_symmetry.space_group_name_H-M   'P 1'
#
loop_
_entity.id
_entity.type
_entity.pdbx_description
1 polymer ?
#
loop_
_entity_poly.entity_id
_entity_poly.type
_entity_poly.pdbx_seq_one_letter_code
_entity_poly.pdbx_strand_id
1 'polypeptide(L)'
;MVDDLLFFTGIECTHCHEMEPLVQKLEKEEGVKLKKLEVWHNAENAKILQSLDKGYCGGIPFFYNKKTGKWICGAVPYERLKSWALGK
;
A
#
# COMPACT_ATOMS: atom_id res chain seq x y z
N MET A 1 -18.97 2.62 0.42
CA MET A 1 -18.45 1.39 -0.21
C MET A 1 -17.08 1.68 -0.76
N VAL A 2 -16.09 0.90 -0.31
CA VAL A 2 -14.79 0.55 -0.92
C VAL A 2 -13.64 0.79 0.04
N ASP A 3 -13.24 -0.30 0.69
CA ASP A 3 -12.16 -0.41 1.68
C ASP A 3 -11.08 -1.40 1.17
N ASP A 4 -10.82 -1.40 -0.15
CA ASP A 4 -10.07 -2.44 -0.86
C ASP A 4 -8.60 -2.09 -1.17
N LEU A 5 -8.09 -1.01 -0.56
CA LEU A 5 -6.70 -0.57 -0.75
C LEU A 5 -5.81 -1.27 0.27
N LEU A 6 -4.86 -2.07 -0.19
CA LEU A 6 -3.89 -2.76 0.65
C LEU A 6 -2.56 -2.00 0.59
N PHE A 7 -1.97 -1.76 1.75
CA PHE A 7 -0.64 -1.17 1.88
C PHE A 7 0.27 -2.14 2.64
N PHE A 8 1.18 -2.78 1.93
CA PHE A 8 2.17 -3.67 2.52
C PHE A 8 3.40 -2.88 2.95
N THR A 9 3.74 -3.02 4.23
CA THR A 9 4.77 -2.23 4.90
C THR A 9 5.59 -3.08 5.86
N GLY A 10 6.73 -2.56 6.31
CA GLY A 10 7.56 -3.16 7.36
C GLY A 10 7.92 -2.10 8.38
N ILE A 11 7.84 -2.46 9.68
CA ILE A 11 8.09 -1.54 10.80
C ILE A 11 9.48 -0.89 10.69
N GLU A 12 10.47 -1.66 10.22
CA GLU A 12 11.86 -1.22 10.17
C GLU A 12 12.21 -0.42 8.90
N CYS A 13 11.25 -0.20 7.98
CA CYS A 13 11.50 0.56 6.77
C CYS A 13 11.28 2.06 6.99
N THR A 14 12.35 2.86 6.93
CA THR A 14 12.30 4.33 7.03
C THR A 14 11.35 4.96 5.99
N HIS A 15 11.34 4.44 4.76
CA HIS A 15 10.45 4.91 3.70
C HIS A 15 8.96 4.63 3.97
N CYS A 16 8.64 3.66 4.82
CA CYS A 16 7.27 3.35 5.18
C CYS A 16 6.70 4.35 6.18
N HIS A 17 7.54 4.87 7.09
CA HIS A 17 7.15 5.93 8.02
C HIS A 17 6.80 7.24 7.31
N GLU A 18 7.46 7.56 6.19
CA GLU A 18 7.10 8.72 5.36
C GLU A 18 5.74 8.56 4.67
N MET A 19 5.32 7.33 4.40
CA MET A 19 4.03 7.03 3.75
C MET A 19 2.84 7.10 4.72
N GLU A 20 3.01 6.78 6.00
CA GLU A 20 1.92 6.81 6.98
C GLU A 20 1.16 8.14 7.05
N PRO A 21 1.81 9.32 7.19
CA PRO A 21 1.09 10.60 7.19
C PRO A 21 0.40 10.89 5.85
N LEU A 22 0.96 10.43 4.73
CA LEU A 22 0.36 10.57 3.40
C LEU A 22 -0.92 9.73 3.28
N VAL A 23 -0.87 8.48 3.75
CA VAL A 23 -2.02 7.58 3.80
C VAL A 23 -3.10 8.17 4.70
N GLN A 24 -2.76 8.57 5.93
CA GLN A 24 -3.75 9.14 6.86
C GLN A 24 -4.40 10.42 6.30
N LYS A 25 -3.62 11.25 5.59
CA LYS A 25 -4.13 12.46 4.92
C LYS A 25 -5.09 12.09 3.79
N LEU A 26 -4.74 11.11 2.97
CA LEU A 26 -5.57 10.60 1.88
C LEU A 26 -6.89 10.02 2.41
N GLU A 27 -6.83 9.21 3.47
CA GLU A 27 -8.02 8.63 4.11
C GLU A 27 -8.96 9.73 4.63
N LYS A 28 -8.39 10.83 5.16
CA LYS A 28 -9.17 11.96 5.66
C LYS A 28 -9.72 12.88 4.57
N GLU A 29 -8.95 13.11 3.49
CA GLU A 29 -9.37 13.97 2.37
C GLU A 29 -10.38 13.27 1.45
N GLU A 30 -10.08 12.04 1.03
CA GLU A 30 -10.90 11.31 0.05
C GLU A 30 -11.90 10.35 0.71
N GLY A 31 -11.82 10.14 2.03
CA GLY A 31 -12.70 9.20 2.75
C GLY A 31 -12.43 7.73 2.40
N VAL A 32 -11.26 7.42 1.82
CA VAL A 32 -10.84 6.05 1.53
C VAL A 32 -10.29 5.39 2.78
N LYS A 33 -10.31 4.05 2.86
CA LYS A 33 -9.62 3.29 3.91
C LYS A 33 -8.48 2.50 3.31
N LEU A 34 -7.26 2.69 3.81
CA LEU A 34 -6.10 1.89 3.45
C LEU A 34 -5.81 0.87 4.55
N LYS A 35 -5.75 -0.40 4.17
CA LYS A 35 -5.39 -1.49 5.06
C LYS A 35 -3.89 -1.71 5.04
N LYS A 36 -3.21 -1.16 6.06
CA LYS A 36 -1.81 -1.45 6.38
C LYS A 36 -1.67 -2.93 6.75
N LEU A 37 -0.91 -3.68 5.96
CA LEU A 37 -0.57 -5.08 6.17
C LEU A 37 0.93 -5.18 6.35
N GLU A 38 1.33 -5.47 7.57
CA GLU A 38 2.75 -5.60 7.86
C GLU A 38 3.24 -6.99 7.47
N VAL A 39 4.30 -7.06 6.66
CA VAL A 39 4.80 -8.32 6.12
C VAL A 39 5.98 -8.91 6.91
N TRP A 40 6.67 -8.10 7.72
CA TRP A 40 7.83 -8.57 8.49
C TRP A 40 7.44 -9.40 9.71
N HIS A 41 6.47 -8.95 10.53
CA HIS A 41 6.02 -9.71 11.69
C HIS A 41 4.83 -10.63 11.40
N ASN A 42 4.32 -10.67 10.16
CA ASN A 42 3.18 -11.51 9.80
C ASN A 42 3.46 -12.34 8.54
N ALA A 43 3.74 -13.62 8.76
CA ALA A 43 4.04 -14.58 7.71
C ALA A 43 2.87 -14.79 6.73
N GLU A 44 1.62 -14.61 7.15
CA GLU A 44 0.47 -14.66 6.23
C GLU A 44 0.48 -13.48 5.26
N ASN A 45 0.71 -12.27 5.77
CA ASN A 45 0.83 -11.08 4.92
C ASN A 45 2.02 -11.20 3.97
N ALA A 46 3.15 -11.75 4.42
CA ALA A 46 4.30 -12.02 3.56
C ALA A 46 3.97 -13.01 2.43
N LYS A 47 3.19 -14.06 2.71
CA LYS A 47 2.70 -14.99 1.67
C LYS A 47 1.74 -14.31 0.70
N ILE A 48 0.85 -13.45 1.18
CA ILE A 48 -0.06 -12.66 0.32
C ILE A 48 0.77 -11.74 -0.58
N LEU A 49 1.73 -11.01 -0.01
CA LEU A 49 2.64 -10.16 -0.77
C LEU A 49 3.37 -11.00 -1.82
N GLN A 50 4.00 -12.12 -1.47
CA GLN A 50 4.71 -12.97 -2.41
C GLN A 50 3.79 -13.50 -3.54
N SER A 51 2.54 -13.83 -3.21
CA SER A 51 1.55 -14.32 -4.18
C SER A 51 1.02 -13.25 -5.11
N LEU A 52 0.94 -11.99 -4.65
CA LEU A 52 0.53 -10.83 -5.43
C LEU A 52 1.68 -10.24 -6.23
N ASP A 53 2.83 -10.12 -5.58
CA ASP A 53 4.04 -9.55 -6.14
C ASP A 53 4.58 -10.46 -7.24
N LYS A 54 4.58 -11.80 -7.14
CA LYS A 54 5.05 -12.72 -8.22
C LYS A 54 6.38 -12.28 -8.91
N GLY A 55 7.21 -11.42 -8.29
CA GLY A 55 8.39 -10.80 -8.91
C GLY A 55 8.18 -9.45 -9.61
N TYR A 56 7.06 -8.76 -9.43
CA TYR A 56 6.79 -7.41 -9.94
C TYR A 56 7.66 -6.36 -9.27
N CYS A 57 7.91 -6.50 -7.97
CA CYS A 57 8.77 -5.58 -7.25
C CYS A 57 9.67 -6.21 -6.18
N GLY A 58 9.22 -7.27 -5.51
CA GLY A 58 10.00 -8.00 -4.52
C GLY A 58 10.35 -7.20 -3.26
N GLY A 59 9.76 -6.02 -3.06
CA GLY A 59 10.11 -5.10 -1.98
C GLY A 59 8.93 -4.29 -1.43
N ILE A 60 9.11 -3.76 -0.22
CA ILE A 60 8.23 -2.79 0.43
C ILE A 60 8.84 -1.38 0.32
N PRO A 61 8.04 -0.31 0.27
CA PRO A 61 6.58 -0.25 0.36
C PRO A 61 5.86 -0.73 -0.92
N PHE A 62 4.83 -1.57 -0.75
CA PHE A 62 4.01 -2.09 -1.85
C PHE A 62 2.53 -1.76 -1.62
N PHE A 63 1.88 -1.17 -2.61
CA PHE A 63 0.47 -0.79 -2.55
C PHE A 63 -0.31 -1.60 -3.58
N TYR A 64 -1.38 -2.26 -3.15
CA TYR A 64 -2.23 -3.06 -4.03
C TYR A 64 -3.71 -2.64 -3.94
N ASN A 65 -4.28 -2.21 -5.06
CA ASN A 65 -5.67 -1.75 -5.12
C ASN A 65 -6.50 -2.91 -5.61
N LYS A 66 -7.19 -3.58 -4.70
CA LYS A 66 -7.97 -4.77 -5.03
C LYS A 66 -9.21 -4.43 -5.87
N LYS A 67 -9.65 -3.17 -5.89
CA LYS A 67 -10.78 -2.71 -6.69
C LYS A 67 -10.43 -2.50 -8.16
N THR A 68 -9.28 -1.91 -8.45
CA THR A 68 -8.84 -1.64 -9.84
C THR A 68 -7.86 -2.68 -10.36
N GLY A 69 -7.29 -3.51 -9.48
CA GLY A 69 -6.17 -4.38 -9.80
C GLY A 69 -4.86 -3.63 -10.07
N LYS A 70 -4.80 -2.31 -9.83
CA LYS A 70 -3.56 -1.52 -9.96
C LYS A 70 -2.66 -1.75 -8.76
N TRP A 71 -1.36 -1.82 -8.97
CA TRP A 71 -0.35 -1.84 -7.92
C TRP A 71 0.64 -0.69 -8.07
N ILE A 72 1.21 -0.27 -6.95
CA ILE A 72 2.37 0.62 -6.92
C ILE A 72 3.45 -0.06 -6.11
N CYS A 73 4.69 0.08 -6.57
CA CYS A 73 5.82 -0.26 -5.75
C CYS A 73 6.76 0.93 -5.55
N GLY A 74 7.38 0.99 -4.38
CA GLY A 74 8.39 1.96 -4.00
C GLY A 74 7.80 3.19 -3.33
N ALA A 75 8.68 4.02 -2.78
CA ALA A 75 8.33 5.31 -2.23
C ALA A 75 7.91 6.25 -3.38
N VAL A 76 6.61 6.37 -3.60
CA VAL A 76 6.04 7.28 -4.60
C VAL A 76 5.53 8.57 -3.97
N PRO A 77 5.57 9.69 -4.70
CA PRO A 77 5.03 10.96 -4.19
C PRO A 77 3.52 10.86 -3.91
N TYR A 78 3.04 11.70 -2.99
CA TYR A 78 1.63 11.75 -2.56
C TYR A 78 0.64 11.82 -3.72
N GLU A 79 0.95 12.60 -4.75
CA GLU A 79 0.07 12.77 -5.91
C GLU A 79 -0.16 11.45 -6.66
N ARG A 80 0.88 10.61 -6.76
CA ARG A 80 0.80 9.30 -7.39
C ARG A 80 0.04 8.31 -6.52
N LEU A 81 0.31 8.33 -5.20
CA LEU A 81 -0.43 7.52 -4.23
C LEU A 81 -1.93 7.85 -4.26
N LYS A 82 -2.27 9.15 -4.28
CA LYS A 82 -3.63 9.66 -4.36
C LYS A 82 -4.32 9.22 -5.65
N SER A 83 -3.67 9.40 -6.80
CA SER A 83 -4.24 9.01 -8.09
C SER A 83 -4.55 7.52 -8.16
N TRP A 84 -3.64 6.68 -7.66
CA TRP A 84 -3.83 5.24 -7.59
C TRP A 84 -4.93 4.82 -6.63
N ALA A 85 -5.03 5.47 -5.46
CA ALA A 85 -6.08 5.17 -4.49
C ALA A 85 -7.46 5.53 -5.05
N LEU A 86 -7.52 6.62 -5.82
CA LEU A 86 -8.72 7.03 -6.55
C LEU A 86 -9.00 6.19 -7.79
N GLY A 87 -8.08 5.32 -8.18
CA GLY A 87 -8.20 4.48 -9.36
C GLY A 87 -8.10 5.23 -10.69
N LYS A 88 -7.73 6.52 -10.66
CA LYS A 88 -7.49 7.33 -11.86
C LYS A 88 -6.25 6.81 -12.61
#